data_AF-A0A957FNG5-F1
#
_entry.id   AF-A0A957FNG5-F1
#
_cell.length_a   1.000
_cell.length_b   1.000
_cell.length_c   1.000
_cell.angle_alpha   90.00
_cell.angle_beta   90.00
_cell.angle_gamma   90.00
#
_symmetry.space_group_name_H-M   'P 1'
#
loop_
_entity.id
_entity.type
_entity.pdbx_description
1 polymer ?
#
loop_
_entity_poly.entity_id
_entity_poly.type
_entity_poly.pdbx_seq_one_letter_code
_entity_poly.pdbx_strand_id
1 'polypeptide(L)'
;MQKKASFWSVLRHLIVSPAVWSQILFWSWNTIFLTFMLLGFAPTVLPEMFTAVSAGEIPTSFLVYALLITLIPLAMSAVGFYLRHEPAKLFTLGYGVEGPLMLMLVVRFFAVRQLTLSMSVILTLLTFGLLVLLWQLFDRHIDKRPRWLTAVRVVGLSVLLFIGLYASLWLAFYVLPLGSMFLVEVIPNMGNGLVYSIREADFSWIPFMLLFFFTFVYTASLFVLMPLAVPLIYGRSWWVAWRTLSVKTSALWASGLTAVTILAVIAAALLTESHPQHNAFAQLESPPTDVADAQNLLKAEPDLRAGLLNAYLAPYRYFSAAGEVDHIRLLYEEAFDLAPNQARPIQQAYEALARPLLYQPVHRAKPNQWGDTWQDSALRREPEEAAKLYEQYFDQPIIDGERDAILAAVRNSWDITQVRDAVQLVDDREIWLAEQAINVTEHGDWADVELYEVYVNQTSQR
;
A
#
# COMPACT_ATOMS: atom_id res chain seq x y z
N MET A 1 -28.76 43.58 30.30
CA MET A 1 -27.48 43.72 29.57
C MET A 1 -26.83 42.35 29.39
N GLN A 2 -26.98 41.73 28.21
CA GLN A 2 -26.32 40.47 27.85
C GLN A 2 -24.85 40.75 27.50
N LYS A 3 -23.91 40.11 28.21
CA LYS A 3 -22.48 40.12 27.86
C LYS A 3 -22.31 39.47 26.48
N LYS A 4 -22.08 40.28 25.44
CA LYS A 4 -21.55 39.77 24.16
C LYS A 4 -20.17 39.17 24.45
N ALA A 5 -20.07 37.84 24.40
CA ALA A 5 -18.77 37.18 24.41
C ALA A 5 -17.98 37.73 23.21
N SER A 6 -16.78 38.27 23.45
CA SER A 6 -15.95 38.77 22.35
C SER A 6 -15.53 37.58 21.48
N PHE A 7 -15.53 37.77 20.17
CA PHE A 7 -15.09 36.77 19.18
C PHE A 7 -13.75 36.10 19.58
N TRP A 8 -12.83 36.88 20.17
CA TRP A 8 -11.54 36.40 20.69
C TRP A 8 -11.65 35.42 21.86
N SER A 9 -12.65 35.57 22.73
CA SER A 9 -12.88 34.61 23.82
C SER A 9 -13.37 33.25 23.31
N VAL A 10 -14.18 33.25 22.25
CA VAL A 10 -14.65 32.04 21.57
C VAL A 10 -13.51 31.37 20.81
N LEU A 11 -12.70 32.15 20.08
CA LEU A 11 -11.54 31.65 19.34
C LEU A 11 -10.50 31.04 20.29
N ARG A 12 -10.21 31.68 21.43
CA ARG A 12 -9.29 31.14 22.45
C ARG A 12 -9.82 29.86 23.07
N HIS A 13 -11.13 29.76 23.34
CA HIS A 13 -11.72 28.52 23.86
C HIS A 13 -11.70 27.37 22.83
N LEU A 14 -11.92 27.68 21.55
CA LEU A 14 -11.81 26.72 20.46
C LEU A 14 -10.37 26.24 20.31
N ILE A 15 -9.40 27.14 20.31
CA ILE A 15 -7.97 26.81 20.19
C ILE A 15 -7.47 25.99 21.40
N VAL A 16 -8.02 26.20 22.60
CA VAL A 16 -7.47 25.64 23.85
C VAL A 16 -8.17 24.36 24.31
N SER A 17 -9.29 23.92 23.71
CA SER A 17 -9.99 22.70 24.15
C SER A 17 -9.70 21.50 23.24
N PRO A 18 -8.84 20.53 23.65
CA PRO A 18 -8.60 19.30 22.90
C PRO A 18 -9.88 18.51 22.63
N ALA A 19 -10.86 18.63 23.53
CA ALA A 19 -12.14 17.96 23.42
C ALA A 19 -12.94 18.43 22.21
N VAL A 20 -12.96 19.75 21.95
CA VAL A 20 -13.71 20.31 20.82
C VAL A 20 -13.02 19.97 19.50
N TRP A 21 -11.68 20.08 19.45
CA TRP A 21 -10.91 19.67 18.26
C TRP A 21 -11.11 18.21 17.91
N SER A 22 -11.09 17.32 18.90
CA SER A 22 -11.31 15.89 18.69
C SER A 22 -12.66 15.62 18.01
N GLN A 23 -13.71 16.33 18.43
CA GLN A 23 -15.04 16.21 17.84
C GLN A 23 -15.08 16.75 16.42
N ILE A 24 -14.59 17.98 16.22
CA ILE A 24 -14.59 18.63 14.91
C ILE A 24 -13.85 17.75 13.91
N LEU A 25 -12.62 17.34 14.22
CA LEU A 25 -11.79 16.52 13.33
C LEU A 25 -12.45 15.18 13.03
N PHE A 26 -12.99 14.49 14.03
CA PHE A 26 -13.63 13.19 13.82
C PHE A 26 -14.85 13.30 12.90
N TRP A 27 -15.76 14.24 13.18
CA TRP A 27 -17.01 14.36 12.44
C TRP A 27 -16.83 14.99 11.06
N SER A 28 -15.96 15.99 10.92
CA SER A 28 -15.70 16.60 9.61
C SER A 28 -15.04 15.60 8.67
N TRP A 29 -14.07 14.82 9.17
CA TRP A 29 -13.42 13.78 8.40
C TRP A 29 -14.39 12.69 7.95
N ASN A 30 -15.17 12.13 8.88
CA ASN A 30 -16.17 11.12 8.55
C ASN A 30 -17.21 11.64 7.55
N THR A 31 -17.61 12.92 7.65
CA THR A 31 -18.53 13.54 6.69
C THR A 31 -17.92 13.60 5.28
N ILE A 32 -16.64 14.03 5.17
CA ILE A 32 -15.93 14.07 3.89
C ILE A 32 -15.81 12.65 3.31
N PHE A 33 -15.41 11.67 4.12
CA PHE A 33 -15.28 10.27 3.69
C PHE A 33 -16.60 9.67 3.26
N LEU A 34 -17.67 9.85 4.03
CA LEU A 34 -19.00 9.37 3.65
C LEU A 34 -19.48 10.02 2.35
N THR A 35 -19.23 11.32 2.17
CA THR A 35 -19.58 12.01 0.93
C THR A 35 -18.83 11.40 -0.26
N PHE A 36 -17.51 11.24 -0.15
CA PHE A 36 -16.69 10.64 -1.19
C PHE A 36 -17.08 9.18 -1.48
N MET A 37 -17.30 8.38 -0.43
CA MET A 37 -17.62 6.96 -0.57
C MET A 37 -19.02 6.75 -1.14
N LEU A 38 -20.04 7.46 -0.63
CA LEU A 38 -21.43 7.23 -1.04
C LEU A 38 -21.77 7.88 -2.39
N LEU A 39 -21.15 9.02 -2.73
CA LEU A 39 -21.47 9.74 -3.97
C LEU A 39 -20.49 9.47 -5.11
N GLY A 40 -19.26 9.04 -4.81
CA GLY A 40 -18.22 8.80 -5.79
C GLY A 40 -17.86 7.33 -5.90
N PHE A 41 -17.14 6.81 -4.90
CA PHE A 41 -16.51 5.49 -4.96
C PHE A 41 -17.52 4.34 -5.07
N ALA A 42 -18.48 4.24 -4.16
CA ALA A 42 -19.46 3.15 -4.12
C ALA A 42 -20.30 3.03 -5.41
N PRO A 43 -20.93 4.09 -5.95
CA PRO A 43 -21.78 3.98 -7.13
C PRO A 43 -20.98 3.67 -8.42
N THR A 44 -19.68 3.94 -8.44
CA THR A 44 -18.82 3.68 -9.61
C THR A 44 -18.13 2.33 -9.51
N VAL A 45 -17.44 2.08 -8.40
CA VAL A 45 -16.56 0.92 -8.23
C VAL A 45 -17.33 -0.35 -7.84
N LEU A 46 -18.33 -0.27 -6.94
CA LEU A 46 -19.00 -1.49 -6.46
C LEU A 46 -19.75 -2.26 -7.56
N PRO A 47 -20.53 -1.62 -8.47
CA PRO A 47 -21.18 -2.35 -9.57
C PRO A 47 -20.18 -3.01 -10.50
N GLU A 48 -19.06 -2.35 -10.79
CA GLU A 48 -17.99 -2.86 -11.65
C GLU A 48 -17.33 -4.09 -11.01
N MET A 49 -16.93 -3.98 -9.74
CA MET A 49 -16.36 -5.08 -8.96
C MET A 49 -17.32 -6.26 -8.84
N PHE A 50 -18.61 -6.00 -8.60
CA PHE A 50 -19.62 -7.06 -8.51
C PHE A 50 -19.74 -7.81 -9.83
N THR A 51 -19.82 -7.07 -10.94
CA THR A 51 -19.90 -7.65 -12.28
C THR A 51 -18.66 -8.50 -12.58
N ALA A 52 -17.45 -7.98 -12.36
CA ALA A 52 -16.21 -8.70 -12.62
C ALA A 52 -16.02 -9.94 -11.73
N VAL A 53 -16.39 -9.87 -10.43
CA VAL A 53 -16.38 -11.04 -9.55
C VAL A 53 -17.41 -12.09 -9.99
N SER A 54 -18.61 -11.66 -10.39
CA SER A 54 -19.65 -12.59 -10.87
C SER A 54 -19.26 -13.29 -12.18
N ALA A 55 -18.48 -12.61 -13.02
CA ALA A 55 -17.89 -13.16 -14.24
C ALA A 55 -16.63 -14.01 -13.98
N GLY A 56 -16.13 -14.07 -12.74
CA GLY A 56 -14.91 -14.81 -12.38
C GLY A 56 -13.62 -14.17 -12.89
N GLU A 57 -13.65 -12.89 -13.27
CA GLU A 57 -12.48 -12.16 -13.80
C GLU A 57 -11.49 -11.80 -12.69
N ILE A 58 -12.01 -11.37 -11.54
CA ILE A 58 -11.20 -10.99 -10.37
C ILE A 58 -11.65 -11.76 -9.11
N PRO A 59 -10.77 -11.93 -8.11
CA PRO A 59 -11.12 -12.62 -6.86
C PRO A 59 -12.16 -11.86 -6.03
N THR A 60 -13.03 -12.60 -5.35
CA THR A 60 -14.05 -12.04 -4.44
C THR A 60 -13.48 -11.14 -3.33
N SER A 61 -12.20 -11.31 -2.97
CA SER A 61 -11.53 -10.46 -1.99
C SER A 61 -11.55 -8.97 -2.37
N PHE A 62 -11.49 -8.62 -3.66
CA PHE A 62 -11.53 -7.21 -4.09
C PHE A 62 -12.90 -6.57 -3.85
N LEU A 63 -13.99 -7.31 -4.11
CA LEU A 63 -15.34 -6.85 -3.74
C LEU A 63 -15.46 -6.68 -2.22
N VAL A 64 -14.91 -7.60 -1.43
CA VAL A 64 -14.88 -7.47 0.03
C VAL A 64 -14.10 -6.22 0.47
N TYR A 65 -12.93 -5.96 -0.11
CA TYR A 65 -12.16 -4.75 0.20
C TYR A 65 -12.91 -3.46 -0.18
N ALA A 66 -13.51 -3.40 -1.37
CA ALA A 66 -14.31 -2.25 -1.81
C ALA A 66 -15.52 -2.00 -0.88
N LEU A 67 -16.19 -3.06 -0.44
CA LEU A 67 -17.28 -2.98 0.53
C LEU A 67 -16.77 -2.50 1.89
N LEU A 68 -15.65 -3.04 2.40
CA LEU A 68 -15.07 -2.62 3.66
C LEU A 68 -14.67 -1.13 3.64
N ILE A 69 -13.99 -0.68 2.59
CA ILE A 69 -13.61 0.74 2.40
C ILE A 69 -14.85 1.64 2.44
N THR A 70 -15.97 1.20 1.86
CA THR A 70 -17.24 1.93 1.84
C THR A 70 -17.93 1.92 3.21
N LEU A 71 -17.93 0.78 3.90
CA LEU A 71 -18.70 0.56 5.14
C LEU A 71 -17.99 1.06 6.40
N ILE A 72 -16.66 1.13 6.41
CA ILE A 72 -15.90 1.55 7.59
C ILE A 72 -16.28 2.96 8.06
N PRO A 73 -16.29 4.01 7.21
CA PRO A 73 -16.69 5.35 7.66
C PRO A 73 -18.11 5.38 8.23
N LEU A 74 -19.02 4.57 7.67
CA LEU A 74 -20.39 4.45 8.17
C LEU A 74 -20.43 3.81 9.57
N ALA A 75 -19.70 2.70 9.75
CA ALA A 75 -19.59 2.02 11.03
C ALA A 75 -18.90 2.91 12.08
N MET A 76 -17.82 3.60 11.70
CA MET A 76 -17.09 4.50 12.59
C MET A 76 -17.94 5.70 12.98
N SER A 77 -18.72 6.28 12.06
CA SER A 77 -19.69 7.34 12.38
C SER A 77 -20.78 6.87 13.37
N ALA A 78 -21.33 5.67 13.17
CA ALA A 78 -22.32 5.09 14.08
C ALA A 78 -21.74 4.85 15.49
N VAL A 79 -20.53 4.29 15.56
CA VAL A 79 -19.78 4.11 16.82
C VAL A 79 -19.45 5.47 17.45
N GLY A 80 -19.03 6.44 16.63
CA GLY A 80 -18.68 7.78 17.06
C GLY A 80 -19.88 8.50 17.69
N PHE A 81 -21.10 8.25 17.20
CA PHE A 81 -22.29 8.78 17.82
C PHE A 81 -22.48 8.27 19.26
N TYR A 82 -22.20 7.00 19.51
CA TYR A 82 -22.21 6.43 20.87
C TYR A 82 -21.13 7.04 21.76
N LEU A 83 -19.94 7.30 21.20
CA LEU A 83 -18.79 7.89 21.91
C LEU A 83 -18.79 9.43 21.93
N ARG A 84 -19.87 10.10 21.49
CA ARG A 84 -19.93 11.56 21.33
C ARG A 84 -19.68 12.38 22.60
N HIS A 85 -19.73 11.77 23.79
CA HIS A 85 -19.43 12.46 25.06
C HIS A 85 -18.01 12.16 25.58
N GLU A 86 -17.25 11.32 24.85
CA GLU A 86 -15.92 10.85 25.21
C GLU A 86 -14.92 11.29 24.11
N PRO A 87 -14.59 12.60 24.00
CA PRO A 87 -13.85 13.14 22.86
C PRO A 87 -12.46 12.51 22.67
N ALA A 88 -11.79 12.13 23.77
CA ALA A 88 -10.50 11.43 23.68
C ALA A 88 -10.64 10.04 23.01
N LYS A 89 -11.77 9.35 23.22
CA LYS A 89 -12.06 8.08 22.56
C LYS A 89 -12.43 8.27 21.10
N LEU A 90 -13.15 9.34 20.76
CA LEU A 90 -13.43 9.69 19.35
C LEU A 90 -12.15 9.97 18.58
N PHE A 91 -11.25 10.75 19.18
CA PHE A 91 -9.95 11.02 18.57
C PHE A 91 -9.17 9.72 18.34
N THR A 92 -9.15 8.82 19.35
CA THR A 92 -8.51 7.51 19.24
C THR A 92 -9.20 6.63 18.19
N LEU A 93 -10.53 6.68 18.07
CA LEU A 93 -11.28 5.93 17.06
C LEU A 93 -10.93 6.40 15.65
N GLY A 94 -10.93 7.71 15.40
CA GLY A 94 -10.60 8.27 14.09
C GLY A 94 -9.13 8.06 13.71
N TYR A 95 -8.20 8.55 14.53
CA TYR A 95 -6.77 8.56 14.19
C TYR A 95 -6.06 7.24 14.51
N GLY A 96 -6.47 6.56 15.58
CA GLY A 96 -5.83 5.33 16.05
C GLY A 96 -6.45 4.05 15.50
N VAL A 97 -7.63 4.11 14.87
CA VAL A 97 -8.28 2.92 14.31
C VAL A 97 -8.72 3.13 12.86
N GLU A 98 -9.64 4.05 12.62
CA GLU A 98 -10.24 4.27 11.29
C GLU A 98 -9.17 4.63 10.24
N GLY A 99 -8.35 5.64 10.50
CA GLY A 99 -7.30 6.08 9.57
C GLY A 99 -6.32 4.97 9.18
N PRO A 100 -5.65 4.30 10.14
CA PRO A 100 -4.76 3.17 9.86
C PRO A 100 -5.46 2.01 9.13
N LEU A 101 -6.70 1.68 9.50
CA LEU A 101 -7.48 0.62 8.85
C LEU A 101 -7.83 0.98 7.40
N MET A 102 -8.25 2.22 7.16
CA MET A 102 -8.55 2.73 5.82
C MET A 102 -7.30 2.77 4.95
N LEU A 103 -6.19 3.29 5.46
CA LEU A 103 -4.90 3.32 4.74
C LEU A 103 -4.47 1.91 4.35
N MET A 104 -4.56 0.96 5.28
CA MET A 104 -4.25 -0.45 5.04
C MET A 104 -5.09 -1.04 3.89
N LEU A 105 -6.40 -0.81 3.91
CA LEU A 105 -7.31 -1.33 2.88
C LEU A 105 -7.11 -0.64 1.52
N VAL A 106 -6.89 0.67 1.50
CA VAL A 106 -6.61 1.43 0.27
C VAL A 106 -5.31 0.95 -0.36
N VAL A 107 -4.23 0.82 0.42
CA VAL A 107 -2.95 0.27 -0.07
C VAL A 107 -3.15 -1.15 -0.60
N ARG A 108 -3.89 -2.00 0.12
CA ARG A 108 -4.19 -3.36 -0.33
C ARG A 108 -5.04 -3.41 -1.60
N PHE A 109 -5.99 -2.50 -1.76
CA PHE A 109 -6.90 -2.47 -2.89
C PHE A 109 -6.23 -1.92 -4.15
N PHE A 110 -5.50 -0.80 -4.02
CA PHE A 110 -4.97 -0.07 -5.17
C PHE A 110 -3.55 -0.42 -5.57
N ALA A 111 -2.69 -0.72 -4.59
CA ALA A 111 -1.25 -0.73 -4.82
C ALA A 111 -0.64 -2.14 -4.71
N VAL A 112 -1.09 -2.95 -3.75
CA VAL A 112 -0.58 -4.31 -3.58
C VAL A 112 -1.48 -5.30 -4.30
N ARG A 113 -1.01 -5.85 -5.43
CA ARG A 113 -1.75 -6.86 -6.17
C ARG A 113 -1.70 -8.20 -5.43
N GLN A 114 -0.50 -8.77 -5.30
CA GLN A 114 -0.27 -10.00 -4.57
C GLN A 114 0.47 -9.75 -3.25
N LEU A 115 -0.05 -10.31 -2.15
CA LEU A 115 0.58 -10.20 -0.84
C LEU A 115 1.82 -11.09 -0.76
N THR A 116 2.97 -10.50 -0.44
CA THR A 116 4.14 -11.26 0.01
C THR A 116 3.91 -11.80 1.42
N LEU A 117 4.73 -12.78 1.83
CA LEU A 117 4.68 -13.31 3.18
C LEU A 117 4.95 -12.22 4.23
N SER A 118 5.96 -11.37 3.99
CA SER A 118 6.30 -10.23 4.86
C SER A 118 5.14 -9.26 5.03
N MET A 119 4.50 -8.86 3.91
CA MET A 119 3.31 -7.98 3.98
C MET A 119 2.17 -8.66 4.72
N SER A 120 1.93 -9.95 4.49
CA SER A 120 0.88 -10.71 5.19
C SER A 120 1.09 -10.72 6.70
N VAL A 121 2.33 -10.90 7.16
CA VAL A 121 2.67 -10.83 8.59
C VAL A 121 2.45 -9.43 9.16
N ILE A 122 2.92 -8.38 8.48
CA ILE A 122 2.73 -6.99 8.93
C ILE A 122 1.23 -6.66 9.05
N LEU A 123 0.43 -6.99 8.04
CA LEU A 123 -1.02 -6.75 8.03
C LEU A 123 -1.75 -7.54 9.12
N THR A 124 -1.34 -8.78 9.35
CA THR A 124 -1.92 -9.63 10.41
C THR A 124 -1.63 -9.06 11.80
N LEU A 125 -0.37 -8.69 12.04
CA LEU A 125 0.06 -8.09 13.30
C LEU A 125 -0.61 -6.73 13.54
N LEU A 126 -0.74 -5.90 12.50
CA LEU A 126 -1.47 -4.63 12.56
C LEU A 126 -2.94 -4.87 12.92
N THR A 127 -3.60 -5.80 12.24
CA THR A 127 -5.00 -6.16 12.50
C THR A 127 -5.19 -6.64 13.95
N PHE A 128 -4.32 -7.52 14.44
CA PHE A 128 -4.32 -7.98 15.83
C PHE A 128 -4.19 -6.81 16.82
N GLY A 129 -3.23 -5.91 16.58
CA GLY A 129 -3.02 -4.72 17.38
C GLY A 129 -4.25 -3.80 17.43
N LEU A 130 -4.85 -3.53 16.26
CA LEU A 130 -6.05 -2.69 16.11
C LEU A 130 -7.27 -3.31 16.84
N LEU A 131 -7.46 -4.63 16.75
CA LEU A 131 -8.52 -5.32 17.48
C LEU A 131 -8.37 -5.19 18.99
N VAL A 132 -7.13 -5.28 19.50
CA VAL A 132 -6.84 -5.07 20.93
C VAL A 132 -7.08 -3.62 21.35
N LEU A 133 -6.74 -2.64 20.50
CA LEU A 133 -7.04 -1.24 20.77
C LEU A 133 -8.55 -0.96 20.79
N LEU A 134 -9.31 -1.53 19.85
CA LEU A 134 -10.77 -1.46 19.83
C LEU A 134 -11.39 -2.09 21.09
N TRP A 135 -10.90 -3.26 21.51
CA TRP A 135 -11.32 -3.89 22.76
C TRP A 135 -11.07 -2.96 23.95
N GLN A 136 -9.88 -2.35 24.05
CA GLN A 136 -9.59 -1.37 25.10
C GLN A 136 -10.53 -0.15 25.04
N LEU A 137 -10.90 0.32 23.85
CA LEU A 137 -11.74 1.50 23.67
C LEU A 137 -13.17 1.27 24.18
N PHE A 138 -13.72 0.09 23.92
CA PHE A 138 -15.10 -0.27 24.27
C PHE A 138 -15.25 -0.83 25.68
N ASP A 139 -14.23 -1.46 26.23
CA ASP A 139 -14.29 -2.06 27.56
C ASP A 139 -14.08 -1.04 28.68
N ARG A 140 -15.18 -0.56 29.26
CA ARG A 140 -15.17 0.38 30.41
C ARG A 140 -14.49 -0.18 31.66
N HIS A 141 -14.28 -1.48 31.74
CA HIS A 141 -13.65 -2.15 32.88
C HIS A 141 -12.36 -2.86 32.50
N ILE A 142 -11.70 -2.40 31.44
CA ILE A 142 -10.47 -3.02 30.91
C ILE A 142 -9.38 -3.19 31.99
N ASP A 143 -9.27 -2.27 32.94
CA ASP A 143 -8.26 -2.34 33.99
C ASP A 143 -8.58 -3.38 35.09
N LYS A 144 -9.84 -3.79 35.22
CA LYS A 144 -10.28 -4.83 36.16
C LYS A 144 -10.15 -6.25 35.61
N ARG A 145 -9.75 -6.41 34.35
CA ARG A 145 -9.62 -7.73 33.70
C ARG A 145 -8.56 -8.60 34.38
N PRO A 146 -8.67 -9.95 34.34
CA PRO A 146 -7.67 -10.84 34.91
C PRO A 146 -6.29 -10.65 34.28
N ARG A 147 -5.25 -11.15 34.96
CA ARG A 147 -3.83 -10.99 34.58
C ARG A 147 -3.54 -11.37 33.13
N TRP A 148 -4.10 -12.49 32.66
CA TRP A 148 -3.81 -13.03 31.33
C TRP A 148 -4.40 -12.14 30.22
N LEU A 149 -5.61 -11.61 30.42
CA LEU A 149 -6.23 -10.63 29.52
C LEU A 149 -5.45 -9.31 29.50
N THR A 150 -4.93 -8.89 30.65
CA THR A 150 -4.05 -7.70 30.72
C THR A 150 -2.73 -7.96 29.97
N ALA A 151 -2.18 -9.18 30.04
CA ALA A 151 -1.00 -9.56 29.28
C ALA A 151 -1.26 -9.55 27.76
N VAL A 152 -2.38 -10.13 27.30
CA VAL A 152 -2.81 -10.06 25.88
C VAL A 152 -2.95 -8.61 25.41
N ARG A 153 -3.52 -7.74 26.24
CA ARG A 153 -3.61 -6.30 25.97
C ARG A 153 -2.23 -5.65 25.79
N VAL A 154 -1.26 -5.97 26.66
CA VAL A 154 0.11 -5.46 26.53
C VAL A 154 0.76 -5.98 25.25
N VAL A 155 0.66 -7.28 24.95
CA VAL A 155 1.21 -7.86 23.70
C VAL A 155 0.62 -7.17 22.47
N GLY A 156 -0.70 -7.09 22.35
CA GLY A 156 -1.34 -6.45 21.19
C GLY A 156 -1.00 -4.98 21.03
N LEU A 157 -0.93 -4.21 22.12
CA LEU A 157 -0.55 -2.80 22.06
C LEU A 157 0.95 -2.59 21.84
N SER A 158 1.80 -3.53 22.26
CA SER A 158 3.23 -3.51 21.91
C SER A 158 3.44 -3.75 20.42
N VAL A 159 2.73 -4.73 19.84
CA VAL A 159 2.72 -4.97 18.39
C VAL A 159 2.23 -3.71 17.66
N LEU A 160 1.08 -3.16 18.07
CA LEU A 160 0.51 -1.97 17.44
C LEU A 160 1.42 -0.75 17.53
N LEU A 161 2.04 -0.52 18.69
CA LEU A 161 2.99 0.58 18.89
C LEU A 161 4.23 0.41 17.99
N PHE A 162 4.79 -0.79 17.92
CA PHE A 162 5.96 -1.06 17.08
C PHE A 162 5.65 -0.81 15.60
N ILE A 163 4.53 -1.34 15.09
CA ILE A 163 4.11 -1.11 13.70
C ILE A 163 3.76 0.36 13.46
N GLY A 164 3.10 1.02 14.41
CA GLY A 164 2.78 2.45 14.31
C GLY A 164 4.02 3.33 14.26
N LEU A 165 5.06 3.00 15.03
CA LEU A 165 6.36 3.68 14.96
C LEU A 165 7.05 3.43 13.61
N TYR A 166 7.06 2.18 13.14
CA TYR A 166 7.60 1.81 11.83
C TYR A 166 6.92 2.61 10.70
N ALA A 167 5.59 2.59 10.63
CA ALA A 167 4.81 3.32 9.63
C ALA A 167 5.02 4.84 9.73
N SER A 168 5.10 5.40 10.94
CA SER A 168 5.33 6.83 11.13
C SER A 168 6.72 7.26 10.69
N LEU A 169 7.75 6.44 10.97
CA LEU A 169 9.10 6.69 10.49
C LEU A 169 9.17 6.62 8.97
N TRP A 170 8.46 5.67 8.35
CA TRP A 170 8.38 5.53 6.91
C TRP A 170 7.68 6.74 6.25
N LEU A 171 6.54 7.16 6.79
CA LEU A 171 5.82 8.35 6.31
C LEU A 171 6.61 9.65 6.52
N ALA A 172 7.51 9.72 7.51
CA ALA A 172 8.32 10.92 7.75
C ALA A 172 9.21 11.30 6.55
N PHE A 173 9.63 10.32 5.73
CA PHE A 173 10.36 10.56 4.49
C PHE A 173 9.55 11.34 3.45
N TYR A 174 8.21 11.24 3.49
CA TYR A 174 7.34 11.99 2.61
C TYR A 174 6.86 13.30 3.26
N VAL A 175 6.51 13.23 4.55
CA VAL A 175 5.90 14.34 5.28
C VAL A 175 6.83 15.52 5.46
N LEU A 176 8.13 15.28 5.67
CA LEU A 176 9.09 16.37 5.83
C LEU A 176 9.21 17.23 4.55
N PRO A 177 9.56 16.67 3.38
CA PRO A 177 9.69 17.46 2.16
C PRO A 177 8.34 17.96 1.61
N LEU A 178 7.30 17.13 1.60
CA LEU A 178 5.97 17.61 1.15
C LEU A 178 5.42 18.68 2.09
N GLY A 179 5.70 18.56 3.38
CA GLY A 179 5.36 19.57 4.37
C GLY A 179 6.09 20.89 4.12
N SER A 180 7.39 20.88 3.82
CA SER A 180 8.13 22.11 3.52
C SER A 180 7.64 22.75 2.22
N MET A 181 7.46 21.99 1.14
CA MET A 181 6.88 22.46 -0.11
C MET A 181 5.49 23.07 0.12
N PHE A 182 4.63 22.39 0.88
CA PHE A 182 3.30 22.90 1.21
C PHE A 182 3.36 24.23 1.99
N LEU A 183 4.26 24.34 2.98
CA LEU A 183 4.42 25.55 3.78
C LEU A 183 4.99 26.73 2.97
N VAL A 184 5.92 26.47 2.06
CA VAL A 184 6.65 27.51 1.31
C VAL A 184 5.91 27.92 0.04
N GLU A 185 5.32 26.98 -0.68
CA GLU A 185 4.73 27.23 -2.00
C GLU A 185 3.21 27.28 -1.95
N VAL A 186 2.58 26.31 -1.29
CA VAL A 186 1.13 26.17 -1.32
C VAL A 186 0.46 27.20 -0.44
N ILE A 187 0.80 27.27 0.86
CA ILE A 187 0.11 28.17 1.82
C ILE A 187 0.14 29.64 1.38
N PRO A 188 1.28 30.23 0.97
CA PRO A 188 1.32 31.64 0.59
C PRO A 188 0.49 31.95 -0.65
N ASN A 189 0.41 31.00 -1.59
CA ASN A 189 -0.32 31.17 -2.85
C ASN A 189 -1.77 30.68 -2.79
N MET A 190 -2.15 29.94 -1.75
CA MET A 190 -3.44 29.26 -1.63
C MET A 190 -4.63 30.22 -1.75
N GLY A 191 -4.57 31.39 -1.11
CA GLY A 191 -5.65 32.38 -1.16
C GLY A 191 -5.83 32.97 -2.56
N ASN A 192 -4.73 33.33 -3.22
CA ASN A 192 -4.75 33.88 -4.57
C ASN A 192 -5.22 32.83 -5.59
N GLY A 193 -4.74 31.58 -5.45
CA GLY A 193 -5.15 30.45 -6.28
C GLY A 193 -6.65 30.14 -6.16
N LEU A 194 -7.18 30.17 -4.94
CA LEU A 194 -8.62 29.97 -4.70
C LEU A 194 -9.46 31.09 -5.33
N VAL A 195 -9.06 32.36 -5.16
CA VAL A 195 -9.76 33.50 -5.76
C VAL A 195 -9.72 33.44 -7.28
N TYR A 196 -8.56 33.10 -7.86
CA TYR A 196 -8.42 32.92 -9.31
C TYR A 196 -9.32 31.79 -9.81
N SER A 197 -9.29 30.61 -9.16
CA SER A 197 -10.12 29.45 -9.53
C SER A 197 -11.61 29.78 -9.46
N ILE A 198 -12.07 30.50 -8.43
CA ILE A 198 -13.48 30.89 -8.29
C ILE A 198 -13.90 31.88 -9.38
N ARG A 199 -13.01 32.78 -9.83
CA ARG A 199 -13.32 33.77 -10.87
C ARG A 199 -13.44 33.15 -12.26
N GLU A 200 -12.59 32.16 -12.56
CA GLU A 200 -12.57 31.48 -13.86
C GLU A 200 -13.58 30.33 -13.94
N ALA A 201 -14.09 29.87 -12.80
CA ALA A 201 -15.00 28.75 -12.74
C ALA A 201 -16.44 29.10 -13.14
N ASP A 202 -17.06 28.20 -13.89
CA ASP A 202 -18.51 28.17 -14.03
C ASP A 202 -19.18 27.99 -12.65
N PHE A 203 -20.29 28.70 -12.44
CA PHE A 203 -21.00 28.72 -11.16
C PHE A 203 -21.42 27.33 -10.67
N SER A 204 -21.70 26.39 -11.58
CA SER A 204 -22.04 25.00 -11.26
C SER A 204 -20.90 24.21 -10.62
N TRP A 205 -19.64 24.59 -10.86
CA TRP A 205 -18.46 23.89 -10.35
C TRP A 205 -17.98 24.42 -9.00
N ILE A 206 -18.42 25.61 -8.59
CA ILE A 206 -17.98 26.24 -7.33
C ILE A 206 -18.16 25.32 -6.11
N PRO A 207 -19.29 24.61 -5.91
CA PRO A 207 -19.45 23.72 -4.76
C PRO A 207 -18.42 22.58 -4.75
N PHE A 208 -18.08 22.02 -5.92
CA PHE A 208 -17.11 20.94 -6.05
C PHE A 208 -15.68 21.44 -5.80
N MET A 209 -15.34 22.64 -6.27
CA MET A 209 -14.05 23.26 -5.98
C MET A 209 -13.88 23.55 -4.49
N LEU A 210 -14.91 24.06 -3.82
CA LEU A 210 -14.86 24.27 -2.37
C LEU A 210 -14.71 22.94 -1.63
N LEU A 211 -15.47 21.92 -2.00
CA LEU A 211 -15.33 20.58 -1.42
C LEU A 211 -13.93 20.02 -1.61
N PHE A 212 -13.38 20.12 -2.83
CA PHE A 212 -12.02 19.68 -3.14
C PHE A 212 -10.99 20.45 -2.32
N PHE A 213 -11.13 21.77 -2.24
CA PHE A 213 -10.25 22.63 -1.45
C PHE A 213 -10.23 22.22 0.03
N PHE A 214 -11.41 22.06 0.66
CA PHE A 214 -11.47 21.62 2.05
C PHE A 214 -10.90 20.21 2.23
N THR A 215 -11.22 19.29 1.33
CA THR A 215 -10.69 17.92 1.34
C THR A 215 -9.17 17.93 1.24
N PHE A 216 -8.61 18.77 0.37
CA PHE A 216 -7.17 18.93 0.19
C PHE A 216 -6.49 19.45 1.46
N VAL A 217 -7.00 20.54 2.05
CA VAL A 217 -6.46 21.10 3.31
C VAL A 217 -6.55 20.08 4.44
N TYR A 218 -7.67 19.36 4.57
CA TYR A 218 -7.83 18.32 5.56
C TYR A 218 -6.86 17.16 5.35
N THR A 219 -6.74 16.67 4.12
CA THR A 219 -5.83 15.58 3.76
C THR A 219 -4.37 15.97 4.04
N ALA A 220 -3.95 17.17 3.64
CA ALA A 220 -2.62 17.69 3.93
C ALA A 220 -2.36 17.74 5.45
N SER A 221 -3.32 18.25 6.23
CA SER A 221 -3.19 18.31 7.69
C SER A 221 -3.06 16.92 8.31
N LEU A 222 -3.84 15.95 7.83
CA LEU A 222 -3.79 14.57 8.32
C LEU A 222 -2.51 13.87 7.94
N PHE A 223 -2.05 14.06 6.70
CA PHE A 223 -0.79 13.50 6.23
C PHE A 223 0.38 13.97 7.10
N VAL A 224 0.40 15.27 7.46
CA VAL A 224 1.44 15.83 8.34
C VAL A 224 1.27 15.41 9.79
N LEU A 225 0.04 15.35 10.31
CA LEU A 225 -0.21 15.07 11.72
C LEU A 225 -0.18 13.59 12.07
N MET A 226 -0.52 12.69 11.13
CA MET A 226 -0.67 11.26 11.39
C MET A 226 0.61 10.59 11.92
N PRO A 227 1.82 10.83 11.35
CA PRO A 227 3.07 10.27 11.88
C PRO A 227 3.40 10.69 13.31
N LEU A 228 2.78 11.77 13.81
CA LEU A 228 2.95 12.23 15.19
C LEU A 228 1.82 11.71 16.08
N ALA A 229 0.57 11.83 15.63
CA ALA A 229 -0.61 11.47 16.39
C ALA A 229 -0.66 9.97 16.68
N VAL A 230 -0.38 9.13 15.68
CA VAL A 230 -0.51 7.66 15.79
C VAL A 230 0.44 7.08 16.85
N PRO A 231 1.76 7.36 16.84
CA PRO A 231 2.67 6.89 17.88
C PRO A 231 2.30 7.40 19.27
N LEU A 232 1.81 8.63 19.39
CA LEU A 232 1.39 9.19 20.69
C LEU A 232 0.15 8.48 21.25
N ILE A 233 -0.85 8.22 20.41
CA ILE A 233 -2.06 7.47 20.79
C ILE A 233 -1.69 6.04 21.21
N TYR A 234 -0.87 5.36 20.42
CA TYR A 234 -0.46 3.98 20.70
C TYR A 234 0.44 3.90 21.91
N GLY A 235 1.40 4.82 22.04
CA GLY A 235 2.33 4.89 23.18
C GLY A 235 1.59 5.15 24.49
N ARG A 236 0.62 6.06 24.49
CA ARG A 236 -0.26 6.30 25.64
C ARG A 236 -1.08 5.06 25.99
N SER A 237 -1.68 4.40 24.99
CA SER A 237 -2.49 3.20 25.20
C SER A 237 -1.68 2.04 25.77
N TRP A 238 -0.50 1.80 25.19
CA TRP A 238 0.47 0.82 25.67
C TRP A 238 0.94 1.13 27.09
N TRP A 239 1.29 2.37 27.40
CA TRP A 239 1.76 2.77 28.73
C TRP A 239 0.74 2.48 29.82
N VAL A 240 -0.54 2.77 29.57
CA VAL A 240 -1.62 2.45 30.51
C VAL A 240 -1.73 0.94 30.72
N ALA A 241 -1.71 0.14 29.63
CA ALA A 241 -1.77 -1.31 29.73
C ALA A 241 -0.58 -1.91 30.48
N TRP A 242 0.64 -1.43 30.18
CA TRP A 242 1.89 -1.83 30.83
C TRP A 242 1.84 -1.53 32.33
N ARG A 243 1.38 -0.32 32.71
CA ARG A 243 1.24 0.07 34.13
C ARG A 243 0.22 -0.80 34.86
N THR A 244 -0.91 -1.09 34.23
CA THR A 244 -1.93 -1.98 34.82
C THR A 244 -1.37 -3.40 35.02
N LEU A 245 -0.56 -3.90 34.08
CA LEU A 245 0.08 -5.21 34.21
C LEU A 245 1.17 -5.22 35.28
N SER A 246 1.99 -4.17 35.35
CA SER A 246 3.10 -4.08 36.30
C SER A 246 2.62 -4.04 37.75
N VAL A 247 1.48 -3.39 38.01
CA VAL A 247 0.82 -3.42 39.33
C VAL A 247 0.31 -4.82 39.69
N LYS A 248 -0.18 -5.59 38.72
CA LYS A 248 -0.72 -6.95 38.95
C LYS A 248 0.35 -8.04 39.04
N THR A 249 1.57 -7.76 38.55
CA THR A 249 2.67 -8.74 38.45
C THR A 249 3.96 -8.11 38.98
N SER A 250 4.77 -7.54 38.09
CA SER A 250 5.92 -6.69 38.41
C SER A 250 6.30 -5.87 37.18
N ALA A 251 7.01 -4.74 37.38
CA ALA A 251 7.51 -3.93 36.27
C ALA A 251 8.48 -4.71 35.36
N LEU A 252 9.34 -5.54 35.95
CA LEU A 252 10.29 -6.37 35.20
C LEU A 252 9.56 -7.35 34.27
N TRP A 253 8.48 -7.98 34.75
CA TRP A 253 7.71 -8.93 33.93
C TRP A 253 6.98 -8.23 32.77
N ALA A 254 6.34 -7.09 33.03
CA ALA A 254 5.65 -6.32 32.00
C ALA A 254 6.60 -5.80 30.91
N SER A 255 7.80 -5.33 31.31
CA SER A 255 8.85 -4.92 30.38
C SER A 255 9.45 -6.10 29.62
N GLY A 256 9.69 -7.23 30.29
CA GLY A 256 10.16 -8.47 29.66
C GLY A 256 9.19 -8.98 28.59
N LEU A 257 7.88 -8.98 28.88
CA LEU A 257 6.85 -9.34 27.91
C LEU A 257 6.84 -8.42 26.69
N THR A 258 6.99 -7.10 26.90
CA THR A 258 7.09 -6.12 25.81
C THR A 258 8.32 -6.38 24.94
N ALA A 259 9.50 -6.59 25.57
CA ALA A 259 10.75 -6.85 24.86
C ALA A 259 10.67 -8.14 24.02
N VAL A 260 10.18 -9.24 24.61
CA VAL A 260 9.97 -10.51 23.89
C VAL A 260 8.99 -10.35 22.73
N THR A 261 7.92 -9.57 22.92
CA THR A 261 6.95 -9.30 21.84
C THR A 261 7.61 -8.55 20.68
N ILE A 262 8.38 -7.49 20.96
CA ILE A 262 9.10 -6.73 19.92
C ILE A 262 10.13 -7.61 19.20
N LEU A 263 10.91 -8.40 19.94
CA LEU A 263 11.87 -9.33 19.36
C LEU A 263 11.19 -10.38 18.48
N ALA A 264 10.03 -10.89 18.90
CA ALA A 264 9.25 -11.84 18.10
C ALA A 264 8.73 -11.20 16.80
N VAL A 265 8.29 -9.94 16.83
CA VAL A 265 7.88 -9.20 15.62
C VAL A 265 9.06 -8.99 14.68
N ILE A 266 10.23 -8.58 15.20
CA ILE A 266 11.45 -8.40 14.41
C ILE A 266 11.89 -9.75 13.80
N ALA A 267 11.92 -10.81 14.60
CA ALA A 267 12.27 -12.14 14.13
C ALA A 267 11.30 -12.62 13.04
N ALA A 268 9.98 -12.41 13.23
CA ALA A 268 8.99 -12.74 12.21
C ALA A 268 9.27 -11.99 10.90
N ALA A 269 9.51 -10.67 10.96
CA ALA A 269 9.81 -9.88 9.78
C ALA A 269 11.07 -10.37 9.03
N LEU A 270 12.15 -10.64 9.77
CA LEU A 270 13.42 -11.13 9.20
C LEU A 270 13.29 -12.55 8.61
N LEU A 271 12.53 -13.44 9.26
CA LEU A 271 12.32 -14.81 8.77
C LEU A 271 11.42 -14.84 7.52
N THR A 272 10.53 -13.87 7.35
CA THR A 272 9.69 -13.76 6.16
C THR A 272 10.34 -13.03 5.01
N GLU A 273 11.48 -12.38 5.25
CA GLU A 273 12.28 -11.68 4.24
C GLU A 273 13.13 -12.68 3.42
N SER A 274 12.47 -13.61 2.75
CA SER A 274 13.13 -14.50 1.80
C SER A 274 13.13 -13.87 0.41
N HIS A 275 14.33 -13.71 -0.18
CA HIS A 275 14.51 -13.29 -1.57
C HIS A 275 15.05 -14.48 -2.39
N PRO A 276 14.20 -15.49 -2.70
CA PRO A 276 14.64 -16.74 -3.31
C PRO A 276 15.29 -16.53 -4.70
N GLN A 277 15.00 -15.41 -5.37
CA GLN A 277 15.53 -15.11 -6.69
C GLN A 277 17.07 -15.03 -6.74
N HIS A 278 17.72 -14.55 -5.68
CA HIS A 278 19.19 -14.41 -5.68
C HIS A 278 19.86 -15.78 -5.79
N ASN A 279 19.35 -16.77 -5.07
CA ASN A 279 19.87 -18.13 -5.10
C ASN A 279 19.59 -18.78 -6.47
N ALA A 280 18.40 -18.59 -7.02
CA ALA A 280 18.03 -19.15 -8.32
C ALA A 280 18.89 -18.59 -9.46
N PHE A 281 19.07 -17.26 -9.52
CA PHE A 281 19.92 -16.64 -10.54
C PHE A 281 21.38 -17.09 -10.38
N ALA A 282 21.92 -17.10 -9.16
CA ALA A 282 23.30 -17.52 -8.92
C ALA A 282 23.56 -18.99 -9.30
N GLN A 283 22.58 -19.88 -9.07
CA GLN A 283 22.70 -21.30 -9.44
C GLN A 283 22.59 -21.55 -10.95
N LEU A 284 21.90 -20.66 -11.68
CA LEU A 284 21.68 -20.79 -13.12
C LEU A 284 22.61 -19.92 -13.98
N GLU A 285 23.48 -19.13 -13.35
CA GLU A 285 24.45 -18.27 -14.05
C GLU A 285 25.47 -19.08 -14.86
N SER A 286 25.79 -20.31 -14.42
CA SER A 286 26.73 -21.20 -15.11
C SER A 286 26.15 -22.61 -15.26
N PRO A 287 26.32 -23.26 -16.42
CA PRO A 287 25.87 -24.63 -16.61
C PRO A 287 26.61 -25.59 -15.65
N PRO A 288 25.97 -26.68 -15.21
CA PRO A 288 26.60 -27.65 -14.33
C PRO A 288 27.86 -28.24 -14.99
N THR A 289 28.97 -28.26 -14.24
CA THR A 289 30.26 -28.72 -14.78
C THR A 289 30.46 -30.22 -14.66
N ASP A 290 29.75 -30.87 -13.73
CA ASP A 290 29.75 -32.31 -13.54
C ASP A 290 28.36 -32.88 -13.17
N VAL A 291 28.29 -34.20 -13.04
CA VAL A 291 27.05 -34.93 -12.72
C VAL A 291 26.57 -34.65 -11.29
N ALA A 292 27.47 -34.38 -10.35
CA ALA A 292 27.10 -34.08 -8.97
C ALA A 292 26.43 -32.70 -8.87
N ASP A 293 26.96 -31.71 -9.59
CA ASP A 293 26.37 -30.38 -9.73
C ASP A 293 24.96 -30.47 -10.33
N ALA A 294 24.80 -31.23 -11.42
CA ALA A 294 23.49 -31.44 -12.05
C ALA A 294 22.50 -32.09 -11.07
N GLN A 295 22.92 -33.08 -10.28
CA GLN A 295 22.07 -33.70 -9.25
C GLN A 295 21.72 -32.75 -8.11
N ASN A 296 22.60 -31.82 -7.76
CA ASN A 296 22.32 -30.82 -6.74
C ASN A 296 21.30 -29.79 -7.25
N LEU A 297 21.41 -29.35 -8.51
CA LEU A 297 20.41 -28.47 -9.14
C LEU A 297 19.03 -29.15 -9.20
N LEU A 298 18.97 -30.43 -9.58
CA LEU A 298 17.71 -31.19 -9.60
C LEU A 298 17.07 -31.29 -8.20
N LYS A 299 17.86 -31.38 -7.13
CA LYS A 299 17.33 -31.35 -5.76
C LYS A 299 16.84 -29.97 -5.34
N ALA A 300 17.41 -28.91 -5.91
CA ALA A 300 17.06 -27.52 -5.66
C ALA A 300 15.91 -27.01 -6.56
N GLU A 301 15.36 -27.86 -7.43
CA GLU A 301 14.31 -27.49 -8.39
C GLU A 301 13.15 -26.68 -7.78
N PRO A 302 12.57 -27.04 -6.62
CA PRO A 302 11.49 -26.24 -6.02
C PRO A 302 11.93 -24.81 -5.65
N ASP A 303 13.17 -24.65 -5.18
CA ASP A 303 13.73 -23.35 -4.81
C ASP A 303 14.07 -22.52 -6.06
N LEU A 304 14.54 -23.17 -7.14
CA LEU A 304 14.76 -22.54 -8.45
C LEU A 304 13.45 -21.99 -9.01
N ARG A 305 12.38 -22.82 -9.04
CA ARG A 305 11.04 -22.41 -9.49
C ARG A 305 10.52 -21.25 -8.66
N ALA A 306 10.61 -21.34 -7.33
CA ALA A 306 10.16 -20.27 -6.43
C ALA A 306 10.95 -18.96 -6.63
N GLY A 307 12.26 -19.04 -6.86
CA GLY A 307 13.12 -17.89 -7.09
C GLY A 307 12.84 -17.19 -8.42
N LEU A 308 12.80 -17.95 -9.52
CA LEU A 308 12.51 -17.43 -10.85
C LEU A 308 11.08 -16.86 -10.94
N LEU A 309 10.10 -17.57 -10.37
CA LEU A 309 8.72 -17.08 -10.30
C LEU A 309 8.60 -15.81 -9.46
N ASN A 310 9.39 -15.67 -8.39
CA ASN A 310 9.39 -14.44 -7.60
C ASN A 310 9.95 -13.24 -8.36
N ALA A 311 11.02 -13.43 -9.15
CA ALA A 311 11.55 -12.41 -10.04
C ALA A 311 10.55 -12.06 -11.15
N TYR A 312 9.95 -13.07 -11.79
CA TYR A 312 8.93 -12.88 -12.83
C TYR A 312 7.72 -12.10 -12.35
N LEU A 313 7.22 -12.41 -11.14
CA LEU A 313 6.05 -11.75 -10.55
C LEU A 313 6.39 -10.50 -9.72
N ALA A 314 7.64 -10.01 -9.77
CA ALA A 314 8.06 -8.87 -8.97
C ALA A 314 7.17 -7.61 -9.15
N PRO A 315 6.74 -7.23 -10.37
CA PRO A 315 5.86 -6.08 -10.59
C PRO A 315 4.48 -6.20 -9.94
N TYR A 316 4.05 -7.43 -9.63
CA TYR A 316 2.75 -7.70 -8.99
C TYR A 316 2.88 -7.83 -7.46
N ARG A 317 4.08 -8.00 -6.93
CA ARG A 317 4.32 -8.30 -5.51
C ARG A 317 4.94 -7.15 -4.73
N TYR A 318 5.73 -6.30 -5.39
CA TYR A 318 6.52 -5.26 -4.75
C TYR A 318 6.14 -3.88 -5.29
N PHE A 319 6.32 -2.84 -4.47
CA PHE A 319 5.99 -1.46 -4.90
C PHE A 319 7.03 -0.87 -5.84
N SER A 320 8.29 -1.25 -5.66
CA SER A 320 9.46 -0.79 -6.42
C SER A 320 10.64 -1.74 -6.11
N ALA A 321 11.80 -1.49 -6.70
CA ALA A 321 13.04 -2.20 -6.40
C ALA A 321 13.99 -1.36 -5.54
N ALA A 322 14.77 -2.04 -4.69
CA ALA A 322 15.83 -1.40 -3.92
C ALA A 322 16.90 -0.84 -4.88
N GLY A 323 17.26 0.44 -4.70
CA GLY A 323 18.13 1.18 -5.60
C GLY A 323 17.40 1.93 -6.72
N GLU A 324 16.07 1.76 -6.87
CA GLU A 324 15.26 2.42 -7.90
C GLU A 324 14.19 3.36 -7.31
N VAL A 325 14.23 3.65 -6.00
CA VAL A 325 13.30 4.57 -5.30
C VAL A 325 13.79 6.02 -5.32
N ASP A 326 14.19 6.49 -6.50
CA ASP A 326 14.76 7.81 -6.72
C ASP A 326 13.79 8.96 -6.41
N HIS A 327 12.48 8.69 -6.41
CA HIS A 327 11.46 9.69 -6.06
C HIS A 327 11.68 10.28 -4.66
N ILE A 328 12.22 9.51 -3.71
CA ILE A 328 12.57 10.04 -2.38
C ILE A 328 13.74 11.01 -2.49
N ARG A 329 14.78 10.65 -3.24
CA ARG A 329 15.93 11.52 -3.46
C ARG A 329 15.49 12.85 -4.09
N LEU A 330 14.76 12.81 -5.21
CA LEU A 330 14.27 14.02 -5.87
C LEU A 330 13.40 14.87 -4.96
N LEU A 331 12.51 14.23 -4.21
CA LEU A 331 11.61 14.94 -3.32
C LEU A 331 12.39 15.78 -2.28
N TYR A 332 13.53 15.27 -1.80
CA TYR A 332 14.42 16.02 -0.90
C TYR A 332 15.32 17.03 -1.62
N GLU A 333 15.75 16.75 -2.85
CA GLU A 333 16.46 17.73 -3.68
C GLU A 333 15.59 18.95 -3.95
N GLU A 334 14.34 18.73 -4.37
CA GLU A 334 13.37 19.79 -4.68
C GLU A 334 12.93 20.55 -3.42
N ALA A 335 12.60 19.83 -2.33
CA ALA A 335 12.08 20.46 -1.11
C ALA A 335 13.11 21.28 -0.32
N PHE A 336 14.40 20.95 -0.43
CA PHE A 336 15.45 21.50 0.43
C PHE A 336 16.68 21.99 -0.34
N ASP A 337 16.64 22.00 -1.68
CA ASP A 337 17.75 22.38 -2.57
C ASP A 337 19.04 21.58 -2.27
N LEU A 338 18.89 20.29 -1.96
CA LEU A 338 20.03 19.40 -1.68
C LEU A 338 20.72 18.98 -2.98
N ALA A 339 22.04 18.85 -2.94
CA ALA A 339 22.77 18.22 -4.03
C ALA A 339 22.53 16.70 -4.05
N PRO A 340 22.61 16.01 -5.21
CA PRO A 340 22.28 14.58 -5.30
C PRO A 340 23.08 13.65 -4.38
N ASN A 341 24.34 13.99 -4.11
CA ASN A 341 25.17 13.27 -3.16
C ASN A 341 24.72 13.41 -1.69
N GLN A 342 24.03 14.49 -1.34
CA GLN A 342 23.48 14.74 -0.01
C GLN A 342 22.11 14.07 0.19
N ALA A 343 21.30 13.98 -0.87
CA ALA A 343 19.99 13.32 -0.83
C ALA A 343 20.10 11.78 -0.92
N ARG A 344 21.17 11.24 -1.50
CA ARG A 344 21.37 9.77 -1.64
C ARG A 344 21.38 8.99 -0.32
N PRO A 345 22.06 9.43 0.77
CA PRO A 345 21.95 8.77 2.07
C PRO A 345 20.51 8.71 2.62
N ILE A 346 19.66 9.69 2.28
CA ILE A 346 18.25 9.73 2.69
C ILE A 346 17.47 8.64 1.94
N GLN A 347 17.68 8.52 0.63
CA GLN A 347 17.12 7.41 -0.17
C GLN A 347 17.56 6.05 0.38
N GLN A 348 18.84 5.87 0.71
CA GLN A 348 19.35 4.61 1.27
C GLN A 348 18.73 4.27 2.64
N ALA A 349 18.51 5.28 3.48
CA ALA A 349 17.81 5.10 4.75
C ALA A 349 16.34 4.72 4.54
N TYR A 350 15.68 5.32 3.55
CA TYR A 350 14.32 4.94 3.14
C TYR A 350 14.28 3.50 2.63
N GLU A 351 15.20 3.11 1.75
CA GLU A 351 15.30 1.74 1.20
C GLU A 351 15.48 0.70 2.29
N ALA A 352 16.36 0.97 3.27
CA ALA A 352 16.58 0.08 4.40
C ALA A 352 15.30 -0.11 5.23
N LEU A 353 14.49 0.94 5.37
CA LEU A 353 13.22 0.88 6.12
C LEU A 353 12.09 0.22 5.31
N ALA A 354 12.00 0.54 4.02
CA ALA A 354 11.00 0.01 3.09
C ALA A 354 11.33 -1.39 2.58
N ARG A 355 12.49 -1.96 2.96
CA ARG A 355 13.02 -3.24 2.49
C ARG A 355 12.00 -4.39 2.40
N PRO A 356 11.09 -4.61 3.38
CA PRO A 356 10.08 -5.68 3.29
C PRO A 356 9.05 -5.49 2.16
N LEU A 357 8.96 -4.28 1.61
CA LEU A 357 8.03 -3.87 0.56
C LEU A 357 8.73 -3.73 -0.80
N LEU A 358 10.06 -3.79 -0.83
CA LEU A 358 10.87 -3.59 -2.02
C LEU A 358 11.39 -4.92 -2.57
N TYR A 359 11.38 -5.03 -3.89
CA TYR A 359 12.09 -6.08 -4.59
C TYR A 359 13.60 -5.87 -4.42
N GLN A 360 14.34 -6.93 -4.11
CA GLN A 360 15.81 -6.87 -4.08
C GLN A 360 16.32 -7.36 -5.43
N PRO A 361 16.85 -6.47 -6.29
CA PRO A 361 17.35 -6.87 -7.59
C PRO A 361 18.62 -7.70 -7.44
N VAL A 362 18.74 -8.74 -8.28
CA VAL A 362 19.96 -9.54 -8.42
C VAL A 362 21.03 -8.69 -9.09
N HIS A 363 20.66 -7.97 -10.14
CA HIS A 363 21.56 -7.11 -10.90
C HIS A 363 21.32 -5.66 -10.50
N ARG A 364 22.34 -5.02 -9.92
CA ARG A 364 22.24 -3.59 -9.60
C ARG A 364 22.00 -2.79 -10.87
N ALA A 365 21.00 -1.92 -10.84
CA ALA A 365 20.74 -0.96 -11.90
C ALA A 365 22.03 -0.16 -12.18
N LYS A 366 22.49 -0.21 -13.43
CA LYS A 366 23.57 0.66 -13.89
C LYS A 366 22.95 2.04 -14.11
N PRO A 367 23.51 3.12 -13.52
CA PRO A 367 23.08 4.47 -13.84
C PRO A 367 23.12 4.67 -15.35
N ASN A 368 22.09 5.28 -15.92
CA ASN A 368 22.16 5.65 -17.33
C ASN A 368 23.20 6.78 -17.53
N GLN A 369 23.42 7.18 -18.78
CA GLN A 369 24.41 8.21 -19.13
C GLN A 369 24.09 9.59 -18.51
N TRP A 370 22.84 9.80 -18.09
CA TRP A 370 22.36 11.01 -17.44
C TRP A 370 22.42 10.93 -15.91
N GLY A 371 22.97 9.84 -15.36
CA GLY A 371 23.03 9.61 -13.91
C GLY A 371 21.68 9.24 -13.29
N ASP A 372 20.67 9.02 -14.14
CA ASP A 372 19.30 8.74 -13.76
C ASP A 372 19.04 7.23 -13.73
N THR A 373 18.29 6.79 -12.73
CA THR A 373 17.84 5.40 -12.55
C THR A 373 16.31 5.26 -12.65
N TRP A 374 15.61 6.29 -13.18
CA TRP A 374 14.14 6.39 -13.33
C TRP A 374 13.42 5.26 -14.06
N GLN A 375 14.16 4.32 -14.62
CA GLN A 375 13.58 3.15 -15.20
C GLN A 375 13.58 2.11 -14.09
N ASP A 376 12.40 1.74 -13.59
CA ASP A 376 12.14 0.49 -12.88
C ASP A 376 12.68 -0.66 -13.76
N SER A 377 13.99 -0.83 -13.74
CA SER A 377 14.75 -1.56 -14.73
C SER A 377 14.88 -2.97 -14.23
N ALA A 378 15.03 -3.15 -12.92
CA ALA A 378 14.91 -4.43 -12.26
C ALA A 378 13.51 -5.04 -12.47
N LEU A 379 12.44 -4.28 -12.19
CA LEU A 379 11.07 -4.77 -12.35
C LEU A 379 10.64 -5.00 -13.81
N ARG A 380 11.45 -4.64 -14.80
CA ARG A 380 11.19 -4.98 -16.21
C ARG A 380 12.15 -6.02 -16.75
N ARG A 381 13.45 -5.87 -16.51
CA ARG A 381 14.50 -6.74 -17.05
C ARG A 381 14.57 -8.08 -16.33
N GLU A 382 14.51 -8.10 -15.01
CA GLU A 382 14.65 -9.36 -14.28
C GLU A 382 13.48 -10.32 -14.48
N PRO A 383 12.22 -9.87 -14.69
CA PRO A 383 11.17 -10.76 -15.17
C PRO A 383 11.48 -11.43 -16.51
N GLU A 384 12.00 -10.68 -17.48
CA GLU A 384 12.38 -11.23 -18.79
C GLU A 384 13.55 -12.21 -18.68
N GLU A 385 14.54 -11.89 -17.85
CA GLU A 385 15.68 -12.77 -17.58
C GLU A 385 15.25 -14.04 -16.84
N ALA A 386 14.38 -13.92 -15.84
CA ALA A 386 13.82 -15.05 -15.13
C ALA A 386 13.02 -15.97 -16.06
N ALA A 387 12.25 -15.42 -17.00
CA ALA A 387 11.53 -16.20 -17.99
C ALA A 387 12.50 -16.99 -18.90
N LYS A 388 13.59 -16.36 -19.37
CA LYS A 388 14.63 -17.01 -20.18
C LYS A 388 15.36 -18.11 -19.43
N LEU A 389 15.79 -17.83 -18.19
CA LEU A 389 16.46 -18.82 -17.35
C LEU A 389 15.53 -20.00 -17.02
N TYR A 390 14.25 -19.73 -16.79
CA TYR A 390 13.25 -20.77 -16.59
C TYR A 390 13.12 -21.66 -17.84
N GLU A 391 12.95 -21.05 -19.01
CA GLU A 391 12.83 -21.79 -20.27
C GLU A 391 14.08 -22.61 -20.59
N GLN A 392 15.27 -22.06 -20.37
CA GLN A 392 16.54 -22.77 -20.60
C GLN A 392 16.77 -23.95 -19.65
N TYR A 393 16.28 -23.87 -18.42
CA TYR A 393 16.50 -24.93 -17.43
C TYR A 393 15.40 -26.00 -17.44
N PHE A 394 14.15 -25.59 -17.62
CA PHE A 394 12.97 -26.47 -17.56
C PHE A 394 12.48 -26.94 -18.93
N ASP A 395 13.08 -26.46 -20.02
CA ASP A 395 12.66 -26.72 -21.40
C ASP A 395 11.18 -26.40 -21.66
N GLN A 396 10.62 -25.42 -20.94
CA GLN A 396 9.26 -24.91 -21.16
C GLN A 396 9.16 -23.42 -20.77
N PRO A 397 8.30 -22.62 -21.42
CA PRO A 397 8.03 -21.25 -21.02
C PRO A 397 7.53 -21.16 -19.56
N ILE A 398 7.95 -20.11 -18.84
CA ILE A 398 7.49 -19.89 -17.45
C ILE A 398 5.97 -19.72 -17.34
N ILE A 399 5.34 -19.16 -18.39
CA ILE A 399 3.90 -19.00 -18.46
C ILE A 399 3.19 -20.36 -18.42
N ASP A 400 3.71 -21.36 -19.14
CA ASP A 400 3.13 -22.70 -19.15
C ASP A 400 3.44 -23.45 -17.85
N GLY A 401 4.68 -23.34 -17.38
CA GLY A 401 5.14 -24.04 -16.19
C GLY A 401 4.54 -23.55 -14.87
N GLU A 402 4.22 -22.25 -14.78
CA GLU A 402 3.72 -21.58 -13.57
C GLU A 402 2.36 -20.90 -13.81
N ARG A 403 1.59 -21.37 -14.80
CA ARG A 403 0.36 -20.74 -15.29
C ARG A 403 -0.59 -20.33 -14.18
N ASP A 404 -0.90 -21.25 -13.26
CA ASP A 404 -1.87 -20.99 -12.18
C ASP A 404 -1.41 -19.87 -11.25
N ALA A 405 -0.11 -19.83 -10.92
CA ALA A 405 0.45 -18.82 -10.05
C ALA A 405 0.49 -17.44 -10.72
N ILE A 406 0.80 -17.41 -12.02
CA ILE A 406 0.81 -16.19 -12.83
C ILE A 406 -0.62 -15.66 -13.02
N LEU A 407 -1.57 -16.50 -13.41
CA LEU A 407 -2.98 -16.11 -13.53
C LEU A 407 -3.54 -15.61 -12.19
N ALA A 408 -3.20 -16.26 -11.08
CA ALA A 408 -3.60 -15.79 -9.75
C ALA A 408 -3.01 -14.41 -9.44
N ALA A 409 -1.74 -14.15 -9.78
CA ALA A 409 -1.10 -12.85 -9.53
C ALA A 409 -1.71 -11.74 -10.41
N VAL A 410 -1.95 -12.02 -11.69
CA VAL A 410 -2.51 -11.07 -12.66
C VAL A 410 -3.95 -10.70 -12.32
N ARG A 411 -4.80 -11.68 -11.95
CA ARG A 411 -6.19 -11.43 -11.55
C ARG A 411 -6.33 -10.64 -10.26
N ASN A 412 -5.27 -10.56 -9.46
CA ASN A 412 -5.27 -9.83 -8.21
C ASN A 412 -5.08 -8.31 -8.42
N SER A 413 -5.95 -7.67 -9.20
CA SER A 413 -5.96 -6.20 -9.37
C SER A 413 -7.38 -5.66 -9.30
N TRP A 414 -7.50 -4.38 -8.96
CA TRP A 414 -8.77 -3.65 -8.99
C TRP A 414 -9.09 -3.11 -10.39
N ASP A 415 -8.08 -2.96 -11.26
CA ASP A 415 -8.26 -2.49 -12.63
C ASP A 415 -8.65 -3.66 -13.53
N ILE A 416 -9.95 -3.77 -13.81
CA ILE A 416 -10.54 -4.88 -14.58
C ILE A 416 -10.01 -4.90 -16.01
N THR A 417 -9.74 -3.74 -16.62
CA THR A 417 -9.21 -3.67 -17.98
C THR A 417 -7.81 -4.25 -18.02
N GLN A 418 -6.95 -3.82 -17.10
CA GLN A 418 -5.61 -4.38 -16.97
C GLN A 418 -5.62 -5.89 -16.67
N VAL A 419 -6.55 -6.37 -15.84
CA VAL A 419 -6.69 -7.81 -15.58
C VAL A 419 -7.03 -8.57 -16.86
N ARG A 420 -8.00 -8.07 -17.65
CA ARG A 420 -8.40 -8.72 -18.91
C ARG A 420 -7.25 -8.78 -19.90
N ASP A 421 -6.54 -7.66 -20.08
CA ASP A 421 -5.41 -7.56 -21.00
C ASP A 421 -4.28 -8.53 -20.59
N ALA A 422 -3.96 -8.58 -19.30
CA ALA A 422 -2.90 -9.43 -18.79
C ALA A 422 -3.31 -10.92 -18.72
N VAL A 423 -4.57 -11.25 -18.43
CA VAL A 423 -5.08 -12.62 -18.55
C VAL A 423 -5.05 -13.08 -20.00
N GLN A 424 -5.39 -12.20 -20.95
CA GLN A 424 -5.31 -12.52 -22.38
C GLN A 424 -3.88 -12.85 -22.81
N LEU A 425 -2.89 -12.12 -22.29
CA LEU A 425 -1.47 -12.37 -22.54
C LEU A 425 -0.99 -13.71 -21.95
N VAL A 426 -1.45 -14.08 -20.75
CA VAL A 426 -1.03 -15.31 -20.05
C VAL A 426 -1.73 -16.55 -20.60
N ASP A 427 -3.02 -16.44 -20.93
CA ASP A 427 -3.75 -17.54 -21.57
C ASP A 427 -3.29 -17.79 -23.01
N ASP A 428 -2.39 -16.94 -23.53
CA ASP A 428 -1.90 -16.92 -24.89
C ASP A 428 -3.06 -17.17 -25.86
N ARG A 429 -4.19 -16.48 -25.60
CA ARG A 429 -5.46 -16.77 -26.30
C ARG A 429 -5.22 -16.47 -27.75
N GLU A 430 -4.89 -17.53 -28.50
CA GLU A 430 -4.58 -17.48 -29.91
C GLU A 430 -5.61 -16.58 -30.56
N ILE A 431 -5.15 -15.45 -31.10
CA ILE A 431 -6.05 -14.58 -31.82
C ILE A 431 -6.46 -15.38 -33.04
N TRP A 432 -7.72 -15.82 -33.06
CA TRP A 432 -8.19 -16.72 -34.09
C TRP A 432 -8.03 -16.02 -35.44
N LEU A 433 -7.24 -16.61 -36.34
CA LEU A 433 -7.12 -16.19 -37.71
C LEU A 433 -8.45 -16.49 -38.40
N ALA A 434 -9.28 -15.47 -38.48
CA ALA A 434 -10.64 -15.58 -38.97
C ALA A 434 -10.71 -15.75 -40.48
N GLU A 435 -9.84 -15.02 -41.15
CA GLU A 435 -9.75 -15.00 -42.59
C GLU A 435 -8.29 -14.82 -42.98
N GLN A 436 -7.85 -15.60 -43.96
CA GLN A 436 -6.55 -15.45 -44.59
C GLN A 436 -6.79 -15.48 -46.11
N ALA A 437 -6.44 -14.40 -46.78
CA ALA A 437 -6.53 -14.28 -48.22
C ALA A 437 -5.15 -13.93 -48.78
N ILE A 438 -4.76 -14.62 -49.86
CA ILE A 438 -3.50 -14.38 -50.56
C ILE A 438 -3.85 -13.94 -51.97
N ASN A 439 -3.44 -12.72 -52.33
CA ASN A 439 -3.54 -12.22 -53.70
C ASN A 439 -2.15 -12.24 -54.32
N VAL A 440 -2.04 -12.87 -55.48
CA VAL A 440 -0.78 -12.92 -56.25
C VAL A 440 -0.99 -12.19 -57.57
N THR A 441 -0.17 -11.18 -57.83
CA THR A 441 -0.17 -10.41 -59.08
C THR A 441 1.13 -10.68 -59.82
N GLU A 442 1.07 -11.47 -60.89
CA GLU A 442 2.26 -11.88 -61.66
C GLU A 442 2.66 -10.81 -62.70
N HIS A 443 3.96 -10.53 -62.79
CA HIS A 443 4.60 -9.58 -63.71
C HIS A 443 5.65 -10.26 -64.60
N GLY A 444 5.33 -11.47 -65.08
CA GLY A 444 6.20 -12.30 -65.90
C GLY A 444 7.25 -13.02 -65.07
N ASP A 445 8.37 -12.34 -64.80
CA ASP A 445 9.56 -12.94 -64.18
C ASP A 445 9.50 -12.90 -62.63
N TRP A 446 8.51 -12.20 -62.09
CA TRP A 446 8.31 -11.97 -60.65
C TRP A 446 6.82 -11.76 -60.35
N ALA A 447 6.42 -11.80 -59.08
CA ALA A 447 5.05 -11.56 -58.67
C ALA A 447 4.98 -10.77 -57.35
N ASP A 448 3.96 -9.93 -57.21
CA ASP A 448 3.57 -9.31 -55.94
C ASP A 448 2.65 -10.26 -55.18
N VAL A 449 2.96 -10.54 -53.92
CA VAL A 449 2.14 -11.36 -53.04
C VAL A 449 1.63 -10.48 -51.90
N GLU A 450 0.31 -10.26 -51.86
CA GLU A 450 -0.37 -9.59 -50.76
C GLU A 450 -1.04 -10.63 -49.87
N LEU A 451 -0.67 -10.65 -48.60
CA LEU A 451 -1.28 -11.46 -47.56
C LEU A 451 -2.21 -10.57 -46.72
N TYR A 452 -3.51 -10.87 -46.75
CA TYR A 452 -4.52 -10.22 -45.92
C TYR A 452 -4.98 -11.19 -44.84
N GLU A 453 -4.84 -10.77 -43.57
CA GLU A 453 -5.19 -11.57 -42.42
C GLU A 453 -6.15 -10.80 -41.51
N VAL A 454 -7.28 -11.43 -41.18
CA VAL A 454 -8.24 -10.90 -40.20
C VAL A 454 -8.09 -11.70 -38.92
N TYR A 455 -7.71 -11.02 -37.86
CA TYR A 455 -7.55 -11.60 -36.54
C TYR A 455 -8.77 -11.23 -35.68
N VAL A 456 -9.49 -12.23 -35.15
CA VAL A 456 -10.68 -12.00 -34.32
C VAL A 456 -10.44 -12.51 -32.91
N ASN A 457 -10.61 -11.61 -31.94
CA ASN A 457 -10.61 -11.98 -30.54
C ASN A 457 -11.98 -12.58 -30.17
N GLN A 458 -12.06 -13.90 -29.97
CA GLN A 458 -13.31 -14.59 -29.60
C GLN A 458 -13.69 -14.47 -28.11
N THR A 459 -13.07 -13.55 -27.36
CA THR A 459 -13.18 -13.47 -25.88
C THR A 459 -14.59 -13.26 -25.31
N SER A 460 -15.58 -12.83 -26.09
CA SER A 460 -16.93 -12.51 -25.60
C SER A 460 -18.01 -13.56 -25.92
N GLN A 461 -17.69 -14.67 -26.60
CA GLN A 461 -18.70 -15.63 -27.10
C GLN A 461 -18.61 -17.06 -26.51
N ARG A 462 -17.81 -17.29 -25.47
CA ARG A 462 -17.82 -18.52 -24.67
C ARG A 462 -18.07 -18.18 -23.21
#